data_AF-A0A651FBR7-F1
#
_entry.id   AF-A0A651FBR7-F1
#
_cell.length_a   1.000
_cell.length_b   1.000
_cell.length_c   1.000
_cell.angle_alpha   90.00
_cell.angle_beta   90.00
_cell.angle_gamma   90.00
#
_symmetry.space_group_name_H-M   'P 1'
#
loop_
_entity.id
_entity.type
_entity.pdbx_description
1 polymer ?
#
loop_
_entity_poly.entity_id
_entity_poly.type
_entity_poly.pdbx_seq_one_letter_code
_entity_poly.pdbx_strand_id
1 'polypeptide(L)'
;MLVAGMACAVSAMVLGGCRTEPRASQGDPPQLVDASRPYTGPTINHEIEAERHVFVASVPSGGWEVKLDREELIGREGRVFLTLVRPGRDEMVTQAFVDHRVETDLPSDRTVSLYARVQQRGRDANETGYALVRRITQ
;
A
#
# COMPACT_ATOMS: atom_id res chain seq x y z
N MET A 1 58.67 56.49 -5.57
CA MET A 1 57.33 57.01 -5.90
C MET A 1 56.74 56.15 -7.01
N LEU A 2 55.83 55.24 -6.69
CA LEU A 2 54.64 54.95 -7.50
C LEU A 2 53.68 54.10 -6.66
N VAL A 3 52.46 54.60 -6.50
CA VAL A 3 51.36 54.00 -5.76
C VAL A 3 50.58 53.10 -6.72
N ALA A 4 50.22 51.89 -6.28
CA ALA A 4 49.23 51.07 -6.98
C ALA A 4 48.28 50.48 -5.93
N GLY A 5 47.13 51.14 -5.79
CA GLY A 5 45.95 50.54 -5.17
C GLY A 5 45.17 49.74 -6.20
N MET A 6 44.55 48.64 -5.77
CA MET A 6 43.36 48.10 -6.43
C MET A 6 42.65 47.18 -5.44
N ALA A 7 41.55 47.68 -4.89
CA ALA A 7 40.58 46.89 -4.16
C ALA A 7 39.74 46.08 -5.16
N CYS A 8 39.51 44.80 -4.87
CA CYS A 8 38.39 44.06 -5.44
C CYS A 8 37.80 43.19 -4.33
N ALA A 9 36.63 43.59 -3.86
CA ALA A 9 35.80 42.84 -2.94
C ALA A 9 35.12 41.68 -3.69
N VAL A 10 35.09 40.49 -3.08
CA VAL A 10 34.09 39.47 -3.42
C VAL A 10 33.57 38.87 -2.11
N SER A 11 32.43 39.39 -1.69
CA SER A 11 31.58 38.77 -0.68
C SER A 11 30.88 37.55 -1.28
N ALA A 12 31.02 36.38 -0.66
CA ALA A 12 30.19 35.21 -0.95
C ALA A 12 29.36 34.88 0.31
N MET A 13 28.16 35.46 0.39
CA MET A 13 27.10 34.97 1.28
C MET A 13 26.40 33.79 0.57
N VAL A 14 26.64 32.56 1.02
CA VAL A 14 25.85 31.39 0.62
C VAL A 14 24.70 31.25 1.60
N LEU A 15 23.54 31.81 1.24
CA LEU A 15 22.24 31.48 1.85
C LEU A 15 21.74 30.18 1.21
N GLY A 16 22.24 29.05 1.70
CA GLY A 16 21.74 27.71 1.35
C GLY A 16 20.60 27.32 2.28
N GLY A 17 19.38 27.35 1.77
CA GLY A 17 18.18 26.96 2.50
C GLY A 17 18.14 25.47 2.83
N CYS A 18 18.10 25.15 4.12
CA CYS A 18 17.65 23.84 4.59
C CYS A 18 16.11 23.80 4.56
N ARG A 19 15.54 23.53 3.39
CA ARG A 19 14.19 22.97 3.27
C ARG A 19 14.29 21.48 3.59
N THR A 20 14.14 21.12 4.86
CA THR A 20 13.83 19.75 5.25
C THR A 20 12.34 19.51 5.01
N GLU A 21 12.00 19.11 3.78
CA GLU A 21 10.75 18.38 3.54
C GLU A 21 10.87 17.03 4.26
N PRO A 22 9.94 16.67 5.16
CA PRO A 22 9.83 15.30 5.62
C PRO A 22 9.39 14.46 4.43
N ARG A 23 10.39 13.84 3.79
CA ARG A 23 10.24 12.76 2.82
C ARG A 23 9.27 11.76 3.43
N ALA A 24 8.10 11.63 2.81
CA ALA A 24 7.10 10.63 3.16
C ALA A 24 7.82 9.31 3.40
N SER A 25 7.67 8.77 4.61
CA SER A 25 8.18 7.46 4.98
C SER A 25 7.72 6.48 3.90
N GLN A 26 8.68 6.06 3.08
CA GLN A 26 8.58 4.85 2.29
C GLN A 26 8.46 3.74 3.33
N GLY A 27 7.23 3.44 3.72
CA GLY A 27 6.92 2.45 4.74
C GLY A 27 7.63 1.16 4.39
N ASP A 28 8.28 0.57 5.39
CA ASP A 28 8.94 -0.72 5.25
C ASP A 28 8.06 -1.70 4.47
N PRO A 29 8.63 -2.53 3.58
CA PRO A 29 7.88 -3.56 2.90
C PRO A 29 7.18 -4.39 3.98
N PRO A 30 5.89 -4.67 3.87
CA PRO A 30 5.17 -5.32 4.96
C PRO A 30 5.73 -6.75 5.14
N GLN A 31 6.46 -6.96 6.24
CA GLN A 31 7.51 -7.99 6.34
C GLN A 31 7.02 -9.40 6.69
N LEU A 32 5.73 -9.59 6.97
CA LEU A 32 5.25 -10.86 7.54
C LEU A 32 4.12 -11.45 6.69
N VAL A 33 4.45 -12.44 5.88
CA VAL A 33 3.46 -13.40 5.37
C VAL A 33 3.38 -14.52 6.40
N ASP A 34 2.27 -14.59 7.13
CA ASP A 34 2.01 -15.69 8.04
C ASP A 34 1.17 -16.75 7.31
N ALA A 35 1.86 -17.65 6.61
CA ALA A 35 1.21 -18.74 5.87
C ALA A 35 0.47 -19.74 6.78
N SER A 36 0.70 -19.70 8.10
CA SER A 36 0.06 -20.60 9.06
C SER A 36 -1.28 -20.08 9.58
N ARG A 37 -1.54 -18.77 9.44
CA ARG A 37 -2.74 -18.13 9.94
C ARG A 37 -3.83 -18.10 8.86
N PRO A 38 -5.04 -18.64 9.12
CA PRO A 38 -6.15 -18.48 8.20
C PRO A 38 -6.58 -17.01 8.12
N TYR A 39 -6.94 -16.58 6.92
CA TYR A 39 -7.55 -15.27 6.72
C TYR A 39 -8.91 -15.22 7.44
N THR A 40 -9.15 -14.13 8.18
CA THR A 40 -10.35 -13.94 9.03
C THR A 40 -11.11 -12.64 8.71
N GLY A 41 -10.85 -12.06 7.54
CA GLY A 41 -11.48 -10.82 7.11
C GLY A 41 -12.72 -11.03 6.23
N PRO A 42 -13.26 -9.92 5.70
CA PRO A 42 -14.36 -9.92 4.73
C PRO A 42 -14.07 -10.78 3.49
N THR A 43 -15.11 -11.30 2.85
CA THR A 43 -14.95 -12.10 1.63
C THR A 43 -14.33 -11.28 0.51
N ILE A 44 -13.32 -11.85 -0.17
CA ILE A 44 -12.70 -11.27 -1.35
C ILE A 44 -12.97 -12.19 -2.53
N ASN A 45 -13.78 -11.72 -3.47
CA ASN A 45 -14.07 -12.39 -4.73
C ASN A 45 -12.99 -12.04 -5.77
N HIS A 46 -12.84 -12.91 -6.76
CA HIS A 46 -11.92 -12.74 -7.87
C HIS A 46 -12.70 -12.71 -9.18
N GLU A 47 -12.38 -11.72 -10.00
CA GLU A 47 -12.93 -11.51 -11.34
C GLU A 47 -11.77 -11.28 -12.32
N ILE A 48 -12.08 -11.41 -13.61
CA ILE A 48 -11.17 -11.04 -14.69
C ILE A 48 -11.87 -10.00 -15.54
N GLU A 49 -11.22 -8.87 -15.73
CA GLU A 49 -11.74 -7.75 -16.53
C GLU A 49 -10.61 -7.20 -17.39
N ALA A 50 -10.87 -6.96 -18.67
CA ALA A 50 -9.88 -6.45 -19.62
C ALA A 50 -8.52 -7.19 -19.55
N GLU A 51 -8.56 -8.53 -19.46
CA GLU A 51 -7.39 -9.42 -19.33
C GLU A 51 -6.54 -9.20 -18.06
N ARG A 52 -7.10 -8.60 -17.01
CA ARG A 52 -6.43 -8.35 -15.72
C ARG A 52 -7.17 -9.00 -14.57
N HIS A 53 -6.46 -9.31 -13.49
CA HIS A 53 -7.10 -9.77 -12.26
C HIS A 53 -7.73 -8.58 -11.51
N VAL A 54 -9.00 -8.73 -11.14
CA VAL A 54 -9.73 -7.79 -10.30
C VAL A 54 -10.19 -8.51 -9.04
N PHE A 55 -9.98 -7.87 -7.89
CA PHE A 55 -10.38 -8.39 -6.59
C PHE A 55 -11.50 -7.52 -6.02
N VAL A 56 -12.58 -8.15 -5.58
CA VAL A 56 -13.76 -7.45 -5.06
C VAL A 56 -13.97 -7.85 -3.61
N ALA A 57 -13.69 -6.93 -2.69
CA ALA A 57 -13.88 -7.15 -1.27
C ALA A 57 -15.27 -6.66 -0.85
N SER A 58 -16.11 -7.58 -0.37
CA SER A 58 -17.45 -7.27 0.14
C SER A 58 -17.37 -7.04 1.66
N VAL A 59 -17.43 -5.78 2.07
CA VAL A 59 -17.24 -5.36 3.47
C VAL A 59 -18.56 -5.02 4.16
N PRO A 60 -18.68 -5.20 5.48
CA PRO A 60 -19.97 -5.07 6.19
C PRO A 60 -20.43 -3.63 6.47
N SER A 61 -19.60 -2.62 6.23
CA SER A 61 -19.96 -1.21 6.44
C SER A 61 -19.18 -0.27 5.51
N GLY A 62 -19.73 0.93 5.26
CA GLY A 62 -19.06 1.94 4.43
C GLY A 62 -17.82 2.59 5.07
N GLY A 63 -17.48 2.23 6.31
CA GLY A 63 -16.29 2.75 6.99
C GLY A 63 -15.00 1.98 6.73
N TRP A 64 -15.07 0.90 5.94
CA TRP A 64 -13.90 0.13 5.53
C TRP A 64 -13.15 0.81 4.39
N GLU A 65 -11.84 0.62 4.37
CA GLU A 65 -11.01 0.95 3.21
C GLU A 65 -10.30 -0.31 2.73
N VAL A 66 -10.09 -0.44 1.42
CA VAL A 66 -9.31 -1.53 0.83
C VAL A 66 -8.17 -0.91 0.04
N LYS A 67 -6.94 -1.36 0.31
CA LYS A 67 -5.71 -0.83 -0.28
C LYS A 67 -4.94 -1.97 -0.92
N LEU A 68 -4.49 -1.73 -2.16
CA LEU A 68 -3.45 -2.52 -2.79
C LEU A 68 -2.11 -2.01 -2.27
N ASP A 69 -1.43 -2.82 -1.45
CA ASP A 69 -0.13 -2.42 -0.90
C ASP A 69 0.98 -2.73 -1.90
N ARG A 70 0.90 -3.89 -2.54
CA ARG A 70 1.91 -4.39 -3.46
C ARG A 70 1.35 -5.46 -4.37
N GLU A 71 1.87 -5.48 -5.58
CA GLU A 71 1.81 -6.63 -6.47
C GLU A 71 3.24 -7.04 -6.87
N GLU A 72 3.43 -8.34 -7.07
CA GLU A 72 4.71 -8.91 -7.48
C GLU A 72 4.47 -9.92 -8.59
N LEU A 73 5.33 -9.91 -9.60
CA LEU A 73 5.41 -10.98 -10.58
C LEU A 73 6.74 -11.71 -10.40
N ILE A 74 6.67 -12.96 -9.92
CA ILE A 74 7.84 -13.82 -9.71
C ILE A 74 7.74 -15.00 -10.68
N GLY A 75 8.45 -14.91 -11.81
CA GLY A 75 8.38 -15.92 -12.86
C GLY A 75 6.98 -15.98 -13.49
N ARG A 76 6.23 -17.06 -13.24
CA ARG A 76 4.86 -17.26 -13.73
C ARG A 76 3.78 -17.03 -12.66
N GLU A 77 4.18 -16.71 -11.44
CA GLU A 77 3.27 -16.51 -10.31
C GLU A 77 3.19 -15.03 -9.96
N GLY A 78 1.96 -14.50 -9.94
CA GLY A 78 1.64 -13.20 -9.37
C GLY A 78 1.36 -13.33 -7.87
N ARG A 79 1.77 -12.34 -7.09
CA ARG A 79 1.37 -12.18 -5.69
C ARG A 79 0.75 -10.81 -5.51
N VAL A 80 -0.40 -10.77 -4.84
CA VAL A 80 -1.14 -9.54 -4.58
C VAL A 80 -1.32 -9.40 -3.08
N PHE A 81 -0.99 -8.23 -2.54
CA PHE A 81 -1.05 -7.93 -1.12
C PHE A 81 -2.07 -6.82 -0.87
N LEU A 82 -3.16 -7.16 -0.19
CA LEU A 82 -4.23 -6.24 0.16
C LEU A 82 -4.29 -5.94 1.67
N THR A 83 -4.46 -4.68 2.02
CA THR A 83 -4.85 -4.29 3.38
C THR A 83 -6.31 -3.87 3.39
N LEU A 84 -7.11 -4.53 4.23
CA LEU A 84 -8.47 -4.11 4.54
C LEU A 84 -8.43 -3.38 5.88
N VAL A 85 -8.69 -2.07 5.86
CA VAL A 85 -8.73 -1.23 7.05
C VAL A 85 -10.15 -1.18 7.55
N ARG A 86 -10.42 -1.81 8.70
CA ARG A 86 -11.69 -1.70 9.40
C ARG A 86 -11.78 -0.37 10.17
N PRO A 87 -12.98 0.20 10.33
CA PRO A 87 -13.17 1.38 11.16
C PRO A 87 -12.73 1.13 12.61
N GLY A 88 -12.28 2.20 13.27
CA GLY A 88 -12.03 2.24 14.71
C GLY A 88 -13.30 2.00 15.53
N ARG A 89 -13.14 1.66 16.80
CA ARG A 89 -14.28 1.34 17.68
C ARG A 89 -15.23 2.52 17.92
N ASP A 90 -14.69 3.73 17.87
CA ASP A 90 -15.42 4.96 18.17
C ASP A 90 -15.95 5.67 16.91
N GLU A 91 -15.78 5.04 15.73
CA GLU A 91 -16.23 5.59 14.47
C GLU A 91 -17.68 5.20 14.17
N MET A 92 -18.51 6.20 13.88
CA MET A 92 -19.87 5.99 13.41
C MET A 92 -19.85 5.71 11.91
N VAL A 93 -20.36 4.56 11.50
CA VAL A 93 -20.36 4.10 10.10
C VAL A 93 -21.75 3.63 9.68
N THR A 94 -22.05 3.74 8.39
CA THR A 94 -23.32 3.25 7.84
C THR A 94 -23.33 1.73 7.82
N GLN A 95 -24.49 1.14 8.16
CA GLN A 95 -24.71 -0.30 8.05
C GLN A 95 -25.20 -0.64 6.64
N ALA A 96 -24.24 -0.87 5.74
CA ALA A 96 -24.50 -1.33 4.40
C ALA A 96 -23.31 -2.17 3.94
N PHE A 97 -23.59 -3.29 3.26
CA PHE A 97 -22.55 -4.01 2.54
C PHE A 97 -22.10 -3.15 1.35
N VAL A 98 -20.79 -2.99 1.22
CA VAL A 98 -20.18 -2.23 0.14
C VAL A 98 -19.15 -3.12 -0.54
N ASP A 99 -19.09 -3.06 -1.87
CA ASP A 99 -18.07 -3.74 -2.64
C ASP A 99 -16.94 -2.76 -2.99
N HIS A 100 -15.71 -3.11 -2.61
CA HIS A 100 -14.52 -2.40 -3.01
C HIS A 100 -13.79 -3.19 -4.09
N ARG A 101 -13.70 -2.61 -5.29
CA ARG A 101 -12.96 -3.18 -6.41
C ARG A 101 -11.50 -2.73 -6.35
N VAL A 102 -10.59 -3.69 -6.54
CA VAL A 102 -9.15 -3.48 -6.65
C VAL A 102 -8.67 -4.14 -7.94
N GLU A 103 -8.29 -3.31 -8.89
CA GLU A 103 -7.66 -3.76 -10.14
C GLU A 103 -6.16 -3.97 -9.91
N THR A 104 -5.59 -4.91 -10.65
CA THR A 104 -4.14 -5.19 -10.65
C THR A 104 -3.58 -5.04 -12.05
N ASP A 105 -2.28 -4.80 -12.16
CA ASP A 105 -1.58 -4.82 -13.45
C ASP A 105 -1.15 -6.26 -13.84
N LEU A 106 -1.48 -7.27 -13.02
CA LEU A 106 -1.16 -8.65 -13.29
C LEU A 106 -2.01 -9.19 -14.47
N PRO A 107 -1.37 -9.74 -15.51
CA PRO A 107 -2.07 -10.37 -16.63
C PRO A 107 -2.89 -11.58 -16.18
N SER A 108 -4.08 -11.73 -16.74
CA SER A 108 -5.02 -12.80 -16.42
C SER A 108 -4.51 -14.21 -16.73
N ASP A 109 -3.50 -14.35 -17.60
CA ASP A 109 -2.86 -15.64 -17.93
C ASP A 109 -1.94 -16.17 -16.82
N ARG A 110 -1.80 -15.45 -15.70
CA ARG A 110 -0.93 -15.82 -14.57
C ARG A 110 -1.69 -16.49 -13.44
N THR A 111 -1.01 -17.41 -12.76
CA THR A 111 -1.48 -17.91 -11.46
C THR A 111 -1.25 -16.81 -10.43
N VAL A 112 -2.26 -16.45 -9.65
CA VAL A 112 -2.15 -15.37 -8.65
C VAL A 112 -2.42 -15.89 -7.25
N SER A 113 -1.53 -15.58 -6.30
CA SER A 113 -1.75 -15.78 -4.87
C SER A 113 -2.17 -14.46 -4.24
N LEU A 114 -3.40 -14.43 -3.73
CA LEU A 114 -3.94 -13.29 -3.00
C LEU A 114 -3.61 -13.42 -1.52
N TYR A 115 -2.88 -12.44 -1.00
CA TYR A 115 -2.57 -12.24 0.39
C TYR A 115 -3.34 -11.03 0.91
N ALA A 116 -3.96 -11.16 2.08
CA ALA A 116 -4.65 -10.03 2.69
C ALA A 116 -4.43 -9.98 4.19
N ARG A 117 -4.46 -8.76 4.73
CA ARG A 117 -4.49 -8.51 6.18
C ARG A 117 -5.65 -7.59 6.52
N VAL A 118 -6.14 -7.72 7.75
CA VAL A 118 -7.14 -6.80 8.31
C VAL A 118 -6.47 -5.95 9.37
N GLN A 119 -6.48 -4.64 9.19
CA GLN A 119 -5.96 -3.66 10.14
C GLN A 119 -7.12 -2.84 10.69
N GLN A 120 -7.03 -2.41 11.95
CA GLN A 120 -7.95 -1.39 12.47
C GLN A 120 -7.37 0.00 12.24
N ARG A 121 -8.20 0.95 11.79
CA ARG A 121 -7.79 2.36 11.70
C ARG A 121 -7.28 2.84 13.06
N GLY A 122 -6.14 3.54 13.06
CA GLY A 122 -5.49 4.03 14.28
C GLY A 122 -4.71 2.98 15.09
N ARG A 123 -4.57 1.73 14.60
CA ARG A 123 -3.64 0.72 15.15
C ARG A 123 -2.42 0.56 14.25
N ASP A 124 -1.29 0.18 14.83
CA ASP A 124 -0.05 -0.05 14.09
C ASP A 124 -0.18 -1.21 13.09
N ALA A 125 0.22 -0.95 11.84
CA ALA A 125 0.14 -1.91 10.74
C ALA A 125 1.09 -3.11 10.92
N ASN A 126 2.13 -2.95 11.74
CA ASN A 126 3.19 -3.94 11.95
C ASN A 126 2.74 -5.12 12.84
N GLU A 127 1.60 -5.01 13.52
CA GLU A 127 1.08 -6.09 14.38
C GLU A 127 0.40 -7.22 13.59
N THR A 128 0.05 -7.01 12.32
CA THR A 128 -0.72 -7.99 11.53
C THR A 128 -0.02 -8.31 10.21
N GLY A 129 0.49 -9.54 10.10
CA GLY A 129 0.99 -10.10 8.85
C GLY A 129 -0.14 -10.41 7.87
N TYR A 130 0.21 -10.61 6.60
CA TYR A 130 -0.74 -11.11 5.60
C TYR A 130 -0.97 -12.61 5.75
N ALA A 131 -2.22 -12.99 5.59
CA ALA A 131 -2.64 -14.37 5.44
C ALA A 131 -2.91 -14.66 3.95
N LEU A 132 -2.65 -15.89 3.52
CA LEU A 132 -3.09 -16.37 2.21
C LEU A 132 -4.62 -16.47 2.22
N VAL A 133 -5.28 -15.74 1.32
CA VAL A 133 -6.73 -15.80 1.14
C VAL A 133 -7.09 -16.91 0.18
N ARG A 134 -6.48 -16.89 -1.01
CA ARG A 134 -6.72 -17.88 -2.07
C ARG A 134 -5.58 -17.87 -3.07
N ARG A 135 -5.31 -19.04 -3.65
CA ARG A 135 -4.54 -19.19 -4.88
C ARG A 135 -5.49 -19.38 -6.05
N ILE A 136 -5.33 -18.57 -7.08
CA ILE A 136 -6.14 -18.58 -8.30
C ILE A 136 -5.30 -19.15 -9.42
N THR A 137 -5.74 -20.26 -9.98
CA THR A 137 -5.15 -20.93 -11.13
C THR A 137 -6.15 -20.82 -12.29
N GLN A 138 -5.67 -20.40 -13.46
CA GLN A 138 -6.40 -20.51 -14.73
C GLN A 138 -6.52 -21.98 -15.14
#